data_AF-A0A2N3A9F6-F1
#
_entry.id   AF-A0A2N3A9F6-F1
#
_cell.length_a   1.000
_cell.length_b   1.000
_cell.length_c   1.000
_cell.angle_alpha   90.00
_cell.angle_beta   90.00
_cell.angle_gamma   90.00
#
_symmetry.space_group_name_H-M   'P 1'
#
loop_
_entity.id
_entity.type
_entity.pdbx_description
1 polymer ?
#
loop_
_entity_poly.entity_id
_entity_poly.type
_entity_poly.pdbx_seq_one_letter_code
_entity_poly.pdbx_strand_id
1 'polypeptide(L)'
;MDSTEKGNIGEEFVNEIAYSSFLDYWCYPSPEDEYGDKKEICDLLILFGDSLIIISVKNYEFKDFYSRYFRRTIDKAVKQIYGAERKLLNRERDIFIKHPKREIERFPKENVTNIHRVIINLGEGVRFYPFNKATKDDKFITLLDKEAFQTIVRELDTIPDFIEYLRKREELFADKTVTILPGDEDDFPVDTAKQFFEYAEQNFNPNEKQSILFSGTEHDILASYLMNERSFPEYIQSKEYNGMFVQLDVNWTDYNQRNQVKAKRDLDKNSYFLDELVKREVLNNHNEKSVELATAILSFNRFNRRVISNNFLQFYDAYKDAKGDFLARRYADFDGVGIVFAFYPMEMPQEMVNTLLGIALDSFCVYSNYKSKTMILIATTNEFKQFKMGLMKDVVPFPKEQEEQIRKDVELLGWFKNHQEFNVTEKEYPDEE
;
A
#
# COMPACT_ATOMS: atom_id res chain seq x y z
N MET A 1 -25.43 15.35 -19.98
CA MET A 1 -24.10 14.74 -20.10
C MET A 1 -24.12 13.70 -21.19
N ASP A 2 -23.37 13.99 -22.26
CA ASP A 2 -23.13 13.11 -23.40
C ASP A 2 -22.34 11.86 -22.97
N SER A 3 -22.41 10.75 -23.70
CA SER A 3 -21.68 9.51 -23.31
C SER A 3 -20.17 9.71 -23.28
N THR A 4 -19.65 10.60 -24.13
CA THR A 4 -18.23 10.97 -24.21
C THR A 4 -17.78 11.73 -22.97
N GLU A 5 -18.59 12.68 -22.50
CA GLU A 5 -18.32 13.50 -21.31
C GLU A 5 -18.29 12.64 -20.03
N LYS A 6 -19.11 11.58 -19.97
CA LYS A 6 -19.08 10.62 -18.85
C LYS A 6 -17.86 9.70 -18.86
N GLY A 7 -17.35 9.34 -20.05
CA GLY A 7 -16.09 8.59 -20.17
C GLY A 7 -14.92 9.41 -19.63
N ASN A 8 -14.83 10.68 -20.04
CA ASN A 8 -13.76 11.58 -19.63
C ASN A 8 -13.62 11.74 -18.10
N ILE A 9 -14.72 11.86 -17.35
CA ILE A 9 -14.65 11.98 -15.87
C ILE A 9 -14.08 10.72 -15.21
N GLY A 10 -14.43 9.53 -15.72
CA GLY A 10 -13.90 8.27 -15.19
C GLY A 10 -12.40 8.14 -15.47
N GLU A 11 -11.99 8.46 -16.70
CA GLU A 11 -10.59 8.46 -17.11
C GLU A 11 -9.76 9.51 -16.37
N GLU A 12 -10.29 10.72 -16.15
CA GLU A 12 -9.65 11.76 -15.35
C GLU A 12 -9.43 11.30 -13.91
N PHE A 13 -10.45 10.69 -13.28
CA PHE A 13 -10.33 10.15 -11.93
C PHE A 13 -9.29 9.03 -11.84
N VAL A 14 -9.26 8.11 -12.82
CA VAL A 14 -8.23 7.06 -12.90
C VAL A 14 -6.83 7.67 -13.02
N ASN A 15 -6.66 8.67 -13.88
CA ASN A 15 -5.38 9.34 -14.07
C ASN A 15 -4.94 10.11 -12.81
N GLU A 16 -5.86 10.79 -12.13
CA GLU A 16 -5.59 11.46 -10.86
C GLU A 16 -5.01 10.47 -9.83
N ILE A 17 -5.65 9.31 -9.69
CA ILE A 17 -5.19 8.25 -8.78
C ILE A 17 -3.82 7.74 -9.20
N ALA A 18 -3.68 7.35 -10.47
CA ALA A 18 -2.44 6.79 -11.00
C ALA A 18 -1.25 7.74 -10.81
N TYR A 19 -1.44 9.05 -10.99
CA TYR A 19 -0.33 10.01 -11.02
C TYR A 19 -0.09 10.81 -9.72
N SER A 20 -0.79 10.51 -8.62
CA SER A 20 -0.78 11.30 -7.37
C SER A 20 0.50 11.22 -6.51
N SER A 21 1.54 10.45 -6.91
CA SER A 21 2.99 10.72 -6.69
C SER A 21 3.84 9.47 -6.35
N PHE A 22 3.34 8.55 -5.53
CA PHE A 22 4.10 7.35 -5.08
C PHE A 22 3.63 6.04 -5.72
N LEU A 23 2.45 6.02 -6.33
CA LEU A 23 1.87 4.85 -7.00
C LEU A 23 2.21 4.76 -8.48
N ASP A 24 2.55 5.89 -9.09
CA ASP A 24 2.69 6.07 -10.53
C ASP A 24 3.45 4.92 -11.18
N TYR A 25 4.65 4.59 -10.67
CA TYR A 25 5.49 3.55 -11.26
C TYR A 25 4.84 2.14 -11.33
N TRP A 26 3.89 1.86 -10.44
CA TRP A 26 3.18 0.59 -10.29
C TRP A 26 1.74 0.64 -10.83
N CYS A 27 1.29 1.79 -11.33
CA CYS A 27 -0.06 2.00 -11.83
C CYS A 27 -0.13 1.92 -13.36
N TYR A 28 -0.96 1.03 -13.87
CA TYR A 28 -1.26 0.92 -15.30
C TYR A 28 -2.72 1.39 -15.47
N PRO A 29 -2.95 2.66 -15.86
CA PRO A 29 -4.29 3.14 -16.18
C PRO A 29 -4.76 2.52 -17.50
N SER A 30 -6.02 2.06 -17.53
CA SER A 30 -6.68 1.42 -18.68
C SER A 30 -5.79 0.45 -19.48
N PRO A 31 -5.14 -0.55 -18.85
CA PRO A 31 -4.20 -1.41 -19.54
C PRO A 31 -4.90 -2.30 -20.55
N GLU A 32 -4.26 -2.50 -21.69
CA GLU A 32 -4.71 -3.40 -22.76
C GLU A 32 -3.79 -4.62 -22.85
N ASP A 33 -4.26 -5.67 -23.53
CA ASP A 33 -3.36 -6.72 -24.02
C ASP A 33 -2.75 -6.27 -25.35
N GLU A 34 -1.57 -5.66 -25.27
CA GLU A 34 -0.87 -4.95 -26.36
C GLU A 34 -0.62 -5.85 -27.58
N TYR A 35 -0.39 -7.13 -27.35
CA TYR A 35 -0.16 -8.14 -28.40
C TYR A 35 -1.40 -9.00 -28.67
N GLY A 36 -2.53 -8.65 -28.07
CA GLY A 36 -3.76 -9.40 -28.13
C GLY A 36 -4.89 -8.71 -28.88
N ASP A 37 -6.07 -8.74 -28.26
CA ASP A 37 -7.28 -8.12 -28.80
C ASP A 37 -7.29 -6.58 -28.66
N LYS A 38 -6.28 -6.00 -27.99
CA LYS A 38 -6.18 -4.57 -27.65
C LYS A 38 -7.45 -4.04 -26.97
N LYS A 39 -8.14 -4.91 -26.23
CA LYS A 39 -9.26 -4.49 -25.39
C LYS A 39 -8.73 -4.19 -24.00
N GLU A 40 -9.17 -3.05 -23.48
CA GLU A 40 -9.00 -2.66 -22.10
C GLU A 40 -9.37 -3.82 -21.16
N ILE A 41 -8.46 -4.11 -20.24
CA ILE A 41 -8.56 -5.20 -19.28
C ILE A 41 -9.43 -4.75 -18.09
N CYS A 42 -9.16 -3.55 -17.57
CA CYS A 42 -9.84 -2.91 -16.44
C CYS A 42 -9.54 -1.41 -16.45
N ASP A 43 -10.19 -0.62 -15.60
CA ASP A 43 -10.02 0.83 -15.58
C ASP A 43 -8.65 1.25 -14.95
N LEU A 44 -8.19 0.54 -13.90
CA LEU A 44 -6.86 0.74 -13.32
C LEU A 44 -6.31 -0.58 -12.76
N LEU A 45 -5.04 -0.85 -13.04
CA LEU A 45 -4.30 -2.00 -12.52
C LEU A 45 -3.11 -1.52 -11.69
N ILE A 46 -2.94 -2.06 -10.49
CA ILE A 46 -1.77 -1.77 -9.64
C ILE A 46 -1.02 -3.07 -9.38
N LEU A 47 0.28 -3.08 -9.67
CA LEU A 47 1.16 -4.24 -9.46
C LEU A 47 2.24 -3.87 -8.47
N PHE A 48 2.27 -4.45 -7.27
CA PHE A 48 3.31 -4.15 -6.29
C PHE A 48 3.74 -5.39 -5.53
N GLY A 49 5.04 -5.73 -5.61
CA GLY A 49 5.54 -6.99 -5.05
C GLY A 49 4.80 -8.19 -5.65
N ASP A 50 4.10 -8.94 -4.80
CA ASP A 50 3.29 -10.10 -5.16
C ASP A 50 1.78 -9.80 -5.27
N SER A 51 1.42 -8.52 -5.11
CA SER A 51 0.05 -8.06 -4.98
C SER A 51 -0.46 -7.42 -6.27
N LEU A 52 -1.67 -7.81 -6.64
CA LEU A 52 -2.43 -7.33 -7.79
C LEU A 52 -3.69 -6.63 -7.32
N ILE A 53 -3.88 -5.36 -7.68
CA ILE A 53 -5.14 -4.64 -7.45
C ILE A 53 -5.81 -4.38 -8.81
N ILE A 54 -7.02 -4.92 -8.99
CA ILE A 54 -7.84 -4.70 -10.18
C ILE A 54 -8.97 -3.75 -9.80
N ILE A 55 -8.98 -2.57 -10.40
CA ILE A 55 -9.94 -1.52 -10.10
C ILE A 55 -10.87 -1.34 -11.29
N SER A 56 -12.18 -1.25 -11.01
CA SER A 56 -13.15 -0.79 -12.00
C SER A 56 -13.91 0.43 -11.51
N VAL A 57 -13.93 1.48 -12.33
CA VAL A 57 -14.59 2.76 -12.05
C VAL A 57 -15.92 2.83 -12.79
N LYS A 58 -16.96 3.36 -12.14
CA LYS A 58 -18.31 3.43 -12.70
C LYS A 58 -18.87 4.84 -12.52
N ASN A 59 -18.94 5.55 -13.64
CA ASN A 59 -19.60 6.85 -13.73
C ASN A 59 -21.07 6.70 -14.17
N TYR A 60 -21.96 6.51 -13.20
CA TYR A 60 -23.39 6.50 -13.43
C TYR A 60 -24.11 7.20 -12.30
N GLU A 61 -24.70 8.36 -12.59
CA GLU A 61 -25.50 9.11 -11.61
C GLU A 61 -26.69 8.33 -11.08
N PHE A 62 -26.93 8.45 -9.78
CA PHE A 62 -28.14 7.93 -9.15
C PHE A 62 -29.37 8.72 -9.61
N LYS A 63 -30.46 8.01 -9.84
CA LYS A 63 -31.74 8.54 -10.35
C LYS A 63 -32.90 7.85 -9.66
N ASP A 64 -32.88 7.83 -8.33
CA ASP A 64 -33.93 7.33 -7.43
C ASP A 64 -34.24 5.83 -7.46
N PHE A 65 -33.75 5.07 -8.45
CA PHE A 65 -33.99 3.62 -8.57
C PHE A 65 -32.74 2.79 -8.26
N TYR A 66 -32.65 2.26 -7.03
CA TYR A 66 -31.50 1.50 -6.52
C TYR A 66 -31.23 0.23 -7.32
N SER A 67 -32.27 -0.55 -7.64
CA SER A 67 -32.12 -1.78 -8.42
C SER A 67 -31.53 -1.54 -9.81
N ARG A 68 -31.86 -0.40 -10.43
CA ARG A 68 -31.28 0.02 -11.72
C ARG A 68 -29.84 0.49 -11.52
N TYR A 69 -29.59 1.30 -10.50
CA TYR A 69 -28.27 1.82 -10.19
C TYR A 69 -27.29 0.67 -9.93
N PHE A 70 -27.58 -0.22 -8.97
CA PHE A 70 -26.72 -1.37 -8.64
C PHE A 70 -26.47 -2.29 -9.83
N ARG A 71 -27.47 -2.53 -10.69
CA ARG A 71 -27.25 -3.32 -11.91
C ARG A 71 -26.23 -2.67 -12.87
N ARG A 72 -26.24 -1.34 -12.96
CA ARG A 72 -25.38 -0.57 -13.87
C ARG A 72 -23.99 -0.34 -13.31
N THR A 73 -23.87 -0.13 -12.01
CA THR A 73 -22.60 0.21 -11.34
C THR A 73 -21.94 -1.02 -10.72
N ILE A 74 -22.70 -1.93 -10.10
CA ILE A 74 -22.15 -3.07 -9.36
C ILE A 74 -22.11 -4.33 -10.23
N ASP A 75 -23.26 -4.85 -10.66
CA ASP A 75 -23.31 -6.16 -11.35
C ASP A 75 -22.48 -6.17 -12.65
N LYS A 76 -22.46 -5.04 -13.35
CA LYS A 76 -21.63 -4.86 -14.55
C LYS A 76 -20.14 -4.88 -14.20
N ALA A 77 -19.73 -4.13 -13.16
CA ALA A 77 -18.34 -4.06 -12.72
C ALA A 77 -17.83 -5.41 -12.20
N VAL A 78 -18.65 -6.16 -11.44
CA VAL A 78 -18.33 -7.52 -10.98
C VAL A 78 -17.97 -8.43 -12.17
N LYS A 79 -18.75 -8.38 -13.26
CA LYS A 79 -18.47 -9.17 -14.48
C LYS A 79 -17.19 -8.72 -15.18
N GLN A 80 -16.92 -7.41 -15.21
CA GLN A 80 -15.72 -6.85 -15.84
C GLN A 80 -14.46 -7.27 -15.06
N ILE A 81 -14.43 -7.06 -13.74
CA ILE A 81 -13.32 -7.48 -12.88
C ILE A 81 -13.08 -8.99 -12.98
N TYR A 82 -14.15 -9.79 -12.94
CA TYR A 82 -14.04 -11.24 -13.09
C TYR A 82 -13.48 -11.65 -14.46
N GLY A 83 -13.82 -10.92 -15.52
CA GLY A 83 -13.24 -11.09 -16.84
C GLY A 83 -11.76 -10.71 -16.89
N ALA A 84 -11.41 -9.56 -16.30
CA ALA A 84 -10.06 -9.02 -16.23
C ALA A 84 -9.11 -10.00 -15.53
N GLU A 85 -9.48 -10.46 -14.34
CA GLU A 85 -8.68 -11.40 -13.56
C GLU A 85 -8.44 -12.71 -14.33
N ARG A 86 -9.48 -13.28 -14.95
CA ARG A 86 -9.33 -14.50 -15.75
C ARG A 86 -8.42 -14.31 -16.96
N LYS A 87 -8.44 -13.12 -17.58
CA LYS A 87 -7.56 -12.79 -18.71
C LYS A 87 -6.11 -12.70 -18.25
N LEU A 88 -5.85 -11.95 -17.17
CA LEU A 88 -4.52 -11.74 -16.60
C LEU A 88 -3.88 -13.02 -16.09
N LEU A 89 -4.64 -13.86 -15.38
CA LEU A 89 -4.15 -15.08 -14.73
C LEU A 89 -4.33 -16.34 -15.60
N ASN A 90 -4.53 -16.17 -16.90
CA ASN A 90 -4.60 -17.28 -17.82
C ASN A 90 -3.24 -18.00 -17.92
N ARG A 91 -3.24 -19.32 -17.67
CA ARG A 91 -2.02 -20.13 -17.71
C ARG A 91 -1.51 -20.40 -19.12
N GLU A 92 -2.40 -20.45 -20.12
CA GLU A 92 -2.08 -20.86 -21.49
C GLU A 92 -1.57 -19.71 -22.37
N ARG A 93 -1.69 -18.47 -21.90
CA ARG A 93 -1.38 -17.28 -22.69
C ARG A 93 -0.70 -16.21 -21.84
N ASP A 94 0.35 -15.62 -22.38
CA ASP A 94 0.96 -14.43 -21.82
C ASP A 94 0.18 -13.17 -22.23
N ILE A 95 0.06 -12.25 -21.28
CA ILE A 95 -0.53 -10.93 -21.49
C ILE A 95 0.61 -9.91 -21.44
N PHE A 96 0.57 -8.95 -22.36
CA PHE A 96 1.55 -7.87 -22.41
C PHE A 96 0.84 -6.55 -22.14
N ILE A 97 1.29 -5.84 -21.12
CA ILE A 97 0.72 -4.57 -20.67
C ILE A 97 1.74 -3.46 -20.83
N LYS A 98 1.27 -2.22 -20.87
CA LYS A 98 2.11 -1.05 -21.04
C LYS A 98 1.83 -0.03 -19.95
N HIS A 99 2.88 0.32 -19.21
CA HIS A 99 2.84 1.51 -18.36
C HIS A 99 3.06 2.77 -19.23
N PRO A 100 2.34 3.89 -19.03
CA PRO A 100 2.42 5.07 -19.90
C PRO A 100 3.82 5.66 -20.10
N LYS A 101 4.71 5.47 -19.12
CA LYS A 101 6.10 5.98 -19.10
C LYS A 101 7.17 4.90 -19.32
N ARG A 102 6.79 3.66 -19.64
CA ARG A 102 7.72 2.53 -19.78
C ARG A 102 7.43 1.74 -21.06
N GLU A 103 8.35 0.85 -21.39
CA GLU A 103 8.18 -0.10 -22.48
C GLU A 103 7.10 -1.14 -22.16
N ILE A 104 6.60 -1.80 -23.20
CA ILE A 104 5.69 -2.93 -23.07
C ILE A 104 6.40 -4.05 -22.30
N GLU A 105 5.71 -4.63 -21.34
CA GLU A 105 6.23 -5.72 -20.53
C GLU A 105 5.23 -6.86 -20.38
N ARG A 106 5.77 -8.06 -20.12
CA ARG A 106 4.95 -9.24 -19.85
C ARG A 106 4.33 -9.08 -18.46
N PHE A 107 3.02 -9.25 -18.36
CA PHE A 107 2.32 -9.30 -17.08
C PHE A 107 2.88 -10.45 -16.21
N PRO A 108 3.40 -10.17 -15.00
CA PRO A 108 4.12 -11.14 -14.19
C PRO A 108 3.18 -12.03 -13.38
N LYS A 109 2.29 -12.78 -14.05
CA LYS A 109 1.25 -13.63 -13.40
C LYS A 109 1.80 -14.65 -12.40
N GLU A 110 3.05 -15.06 -12.56
CA GLU A 110 3.73 -16.04 -11.68
C GLU A 110 4.10 -15.45 -10.33
N ASN A 111 4.25 -14.12 -10.25
CA ASN A 111 4.57 -13.41 -9.02
C ASN A 111 3.31 -13.05 -8.23
N VAL A 112 2.11 -13.16 -8.82
CA VAL A 112 0.86 -12.73 -8.19
C VAL A 112 0.33 -13.81 -7.24
N THR A 113 0.34 -13.50 -5.95
CA THR A 113 -0.20 -14.36 -4.88
C THR A 113 -1.40 -13.72 -4.17
N ASN A 114 -1.42 -12.38 -4.10
CA ASN A 114 -2.46 -11.59 -3.44
C ASN A 114 -3.25 -10.78 -4.47
N ILE A 115 -4.59 -10.93 -4.51
CA ILE A 115 -5.42 -10.27 -5.53
C ILE A 115 -6.56 -9.53 -4.86
N HIS A 116 -6.54 -8.20 -4.95
CA HIS A 116 -7.60 -7.33 -4.47
C HIS A 116 -8.44 -6.81 -5.63
N ARG A 117 -9.76 -6.82 -5.45
CA ARG A 117 -10.74 -6.38 -6.44
C ARG A 117 -11.49 -5.20 -5.87
N VAL A 118 -11.48 -4.08 -6.57
CA VAL A 118 -12.09 -2.84 -6.09
C VAL A 118 -13.02 -2.27 -7.15
N ILE A 119 -14.25 -1.95 -6.76
CA ILE A 119 -15.19 -1.20 -7.58
C ILE A 119 -15.34 0.18 -6.96
N ILE A 120 -15.19 1.23 -7.77
CA ILE A 120 -15.37 2.62 -7.35
C ILE A 120 -16.55 3.21 -8.11
N ASN A 121 -17.56 3.68 -7.37
CA ASN A 121 -18.73 4.33 -7.93
C ASN A 121 -18.62 5.84 -7.79
N LEU A 122 -18.75 6.58 -8.90
CA LEU A 122 -18.63 8.05 -8.90
C LEU A 122 -19.96 8.77 -8.73
N GLY A 123 -21.09 8.07 -8.90
CA GLY A 123 -22.41 8.69 -8.79
C GLY A 123 -22.78 8.97 -7.33
N GLU A 124 -23.33 10.14 -7.07
CA GLU A 124 -23.69 10.63 -5.73
C GLU A 124 -25.17 10.38 -5.39
N GLY A 125 -25.60 10.76 -4.17
CA GLY A 125 -27.02 10.79 -3.78
C GLY A 125 -27.61 9.44 -3.35
N VAL A 126 -26.78 8.41 -3.18
CA VAL A 126 -27.18 7.08 -2.73
C VAL A 126 -27.29 7.06 -1.19
N ARG A 127 -28.39 6.56 -0.65
CA ARG A 127 -28.66 6.49 0.82
C ARG A 127 -28.44 5.12 1.42
N PHE A 128 -28.16 4.11 0.61
CA PHE A 128 -27.63 2.83 1.06
C PHE A 128 -26.90 2.11 -0.07
N TYR A 129 -25.85 1.36 0.24
CA TYR A 129 -25.15 0.55 -0.76
C TYR A 129 -24.44 -0.65 -0.13
N PRO A 130 -24.23 -1.74 -0.88
CA PRO A 130 -23.40 -2.84 -0.42
C PRO A 130 -21.95 -2.40 -0.24
N PHE A 131 -21.35 -2.77 0.89
CA PHE A 131 -19.92 -2.58 1.22
C PHE A 131 -19.01 -3.53 0.43
N ASN A 132 -19.54 -4.72 0.12
CA ASN A 132 -18.82 -5.76 -0.61
C ASN A 132 -19.74 -6.55 -1.54
N LYS A 133 -19.12 -7.20 -2.53
CA LYS A 133 -19.74 -8.24 -3.35
C LYS A 133 -18.77 -9.40 -3.53
N ALA A 134 -19.25 -10.46 -4.15
CA ALA A 134 -18.43 -11.59 -4.56
C ALA A 134 -18.51 -11.78 -6.07
N THR A 135 -17.44 -12.32 -6.66
CA THR A 135 -17.48 -12.86 -8.02
C THR A 135 -18.32 -14.14 -8.07
N LYS A 136 -18.53 -14.69 -9.26
CA LYS A 136 -19.21 -15.98 -9.44
C LYS A 136 -18.49 -17.18 -8.81
N ASP A 137 -17.20 -17.04 -8.50
CA ASP A 137 -16.39 -18.08 -7.84
C ASP A 137 -16.09 -17.64 -6.37
N ASP A 138 -17.01 -16.89 -5.76
CA ASP A 138 -16.99 -16.43 -4.36
C ASP A 138 -15.80 -15.56 -3.93
N LYS A 139 -15.01 -15.05 -4.88
CA LYS A 139 -13.90 -14.12 -4.59
C LYS A 139 -14.40 -12.74 -4.16
N PHE A 140 -13.85 -12.19 -3.09
CA PHE A 140 -14.27 -10.91 -2.49
C PHE A 140 -13.99 -9.71 -3.40
N ILE A 141 -14.90 -8.74 -3.38
CA ILE A 141 -14.80 -7.46 -4.06
C ILE A 141 -15.16 -6.35 -3.08
N THR A 142 -14.23 -5.40 -2.91
CA THR A 142 -14.45 -4.16 -2.16
C THR A 142 -15.24 -3.16 -3.02
N LEU A 143 -16.28 -2.57 -2.46
CA LEU A 143 -17.04 -1.49 -3.08
C LEU A 143 -16.79 -0.19 -2.32
N LEU A 144 -16.45 0.86 -3.04
CA LEU A 144 -16.24 2.21 -2.48
C LEU A 144 -16.96 3.22 -3.35
N ASP A 145 -17.46 4.29 -2.74
CA ASP A 145 -17.76 5.51 -3.50
C ASP A 145 -16.48 6.33 -3.73
N LYS A 146 -16.61 7.42 -4.49
CA LYS A 146 -15.51 8.33 -4.81
C LYS A 146 -14.85 8.93 -3.57
N GLU A 147 -15.63 9.50 -2.67
CA GLU A 147 -15.13 10.22 -1.49
C GLU A 147 -14.45 9.25 -0.51
N ALA A 148 -15.02 8.06 -0.33
CA ALA A 148 -14.47 6.95 0.44
C ALA A 148 -13.09 6.56 -0.09
N PHE A 149 -13.00 6.28 -1.39
CA PHE A 149 -11.73 5.92 -2.01
C PHE A 149 -10.67 7.02 -1.84
N GLN A 150 -11.00 8.28 -2.16
CA GLN A 150 -10.08 9.42 -2.05
C GLN A 150 -9.56 9.59 -0.62
N THR A 151 -10.44 9.43 0.38
CA THR A 151 -10.04 9.53 1.78
C THR A 151 -9.15 8.36 2.20
N ILE A 152 -9.50 7.13 1.80
CA ILE A 152 -8.70 5.93 2.10
C ILE A 152 -7.29 6.06 1.53
N VAL A 153 -7.13 6.41 0.24
CA VAL A 153 -5.78 6.50 -0.36
C VAL A 153 -4.97 7.70 0.12
N ARG A 154 -5.64 8.75 0.63
CA ARG A 154 -4.96 9.90 1.26
C ARG A 154 -4.47 9.58 2.67
N GLU A 155 -5.23 8.80 3.44
CA GLU A 155 -4.85 8.45 4.81
C GLU A 155 -3.93 7.22 4.85
N LEU A 156 -4.12 6.27 3.94
CA LEU A 156 -3.30 5.09 3.71
C LEU A 156 -2.41 5.30 2.48
N ASP A 157 -1.64 6.38 2.49
CA ASP A 157 -0.86 6.88 1.35
C ASP A 157 0.46 6.12 1.11
N THR A 158 0.50 4.84 1.47
CA THR A 158 1.53 3.91 1.01
C THR A 158 0.88 2.65 0.46
N ILE A 159 1.51 2.02 -0.53
CA ILE A 159 0.99 0.77 -1.12
C ILE A 159 0.78 -0.32 -0.06
N PRO A 160 1.72 -0.57 0.87
CA PRO A 160 1.52 -1.56 1.92
C PRO A 160 0.36 -1.22 2.85
N ASP A 161 0.18 0.06 3.23
CA ASP A 161 -0.93 0.47 4.10
C ASP A 161 -2.29 0.21 3.42
N PHE A 162 -2.41 0.52 2.13
CA PHE A 162 -3.62 0.29 1.37
C PHE A 162 -3.91 -1.19 1.13
N ILE A 163 -2.90 -1.98 0.74
CA ILE A 163 -3.00 -3.43 0.57
C ILE A 163 -3.44 -4.10 1.87
N GLU A 164 -2.82 -3.73 2.99
CA GLU A 164 -3.14 -4.31 4.29
C GLU A 164 -4.60 -4.03 4.67
N TYR A 165 -5.09 -2.81 4.43
CA TYR A 165 -6.50 -2.49 4.66
C TYR A 165 -7.46 -3.30 3.78
N LEU A 166 -7.15 -3.48 2.49
CA LEU A 166 -7.96 -4.33 1.59
C LEU A 166 -7.94 -5.80 2.03
N ARG A 167 -6.79 -6.31 2.47
CA ARG A 167 -6.65 -7.67 3.01
C ARG A 167 -7.51 -7.85 4.26
N LYS A 168 -7.41 -6.93 5.23
CA LYS A 168 -8.22 -6.96 6.45
C LYS A 168 -9.72 -6.89 6.16
N ARG A 169 -10.13 -6.09 5.15
CA ARG A 169 -11.53 -6.05 4.70
C ARG A 169 -11.96 -7.42 4.18
N GLU A 170 -11.17 -8.04 3.32
CA GLU A 170 -11.48 -9.36 2.77
C GLU A 170 -11.54 -10.44 3.86
N GLU A 171 -10.56 -10.48 4.76
CA GLU A 171 -10.50 -11.45 5.86
C GLU A 171 -11.73 -11.43 6.76
N LEU A 172 -12.22 -10.23 7.09
CA LEU A 172 -13.36 -10.09 7.98
C LEU A 172 -14.71 -10.21 7.27
N PHE A 173 -14.84 -9.68 6.06
CA PHE A 173 -16.14 -9.47 5.43
C PHE A 173 -16.45 -10.43 4.28
N ALA A 174 -15.55 -11.35 3.91
CA ALA A 174 -15.81 -12.33 2.85
C ALA A 174 -17.03 -13.25 3.11
N ASP A 175 -17.24 -13.64 4.37
CA ASP A 175 -18.37 -14.47 4.80
C ASP A 175 -19.59 -13.65 5.27
N LYS A 176 -19.60 -12.33 5.03
CA LYS A 176 -20.65 -11.42 5.49
C LYS A 176 -21.34 -10.68 4.34
N THR A 177 -22.60 -10.35 4.54
CA THR A 177 -23.35 -9.42 3.68
C THR A 177 -23.44 -8.09 4.40
N VAL A 178 -22.71 -7.09 3.91
CA VAL A 178 -22.60 -5.79 4.60
C VAL A 178 -23.22 -4.69 3.75
N THR A 179 -24.04 -3.84 4.38
CA THR A 179 -24.66 -2.66 3.76
C THR A 179 -24.32 -1.41 4.56
N ILE A 180 -23.94 -0.36 3.85
CA ILE A 180 -23.67 0.97 4.40
C ILE A 180 -24.92 1.83 4.27
N LEU A 181 -25.22 2.57 5.34
CA LEU A 181 -26.29 3.54 5.45
C LEU A 181 -25.65 4.91 5.76
N PRO A 182 -25.21 5.67 4.73
CA PRO A 182 -24.48 6.93 4.91
C PRO A 182 -25.35 8.13 5.28
N GLY A 183 -26.68 7.99 5.27
CA GLY A 183 -27.62 9.07 5.60
C GLY A 183 -27.97 9.09 7.07
N ASP A 184 -28.33 10.27 7.58
CA ASP A 184 -28.95 10.43 8.90
C ASP A 184 -30.31 9.71 8.96
N GLU A 185 -30.80 9.37 10.15
CA GLU A 185 -32.09 8.69 10.36
C GLU A 185 -33.25 9.48 9.74
N ASP A 186 -33.15 10.81 9.75
CA ASP A 186 -34.13 11.74 9.16
C ASP A 186 -34.04 11.85 7.62
N ASP A 187 -33.02 11.23 7.01
CA ASP A 187 -32.65 11.39 5.60
C ASP A 187 -33.08 10.18 4.72
N PHE A 188 -34.05 9.39 5.21
CA PHE A 188 -34.53 8.16 4.56
C PHE A 188 -36.01 8.24 4.14
N PRO A 189 -36.32 8.84 2.97
CA PRO A 189 -37.69 8.96 2.46
C PRO A 189 -38.40 7.60 2.33
N VAL A 190 -39.74 7.59 2.39
CA VAL A 190 -40.58 6.39 2.28
C VAL A 190 -40.24 5.53 1.06
N ASP A 191 -40.02 6.15 -0.11
CA ASP A 191 -39.66 5.43 -1.34
C ASP A 191 -38.26 4.80 -1.29
N THR A 192 -37.34 5.42 -0.55
CA THR A 192 -36.00 4.87 -0.29
C THR A 192 -36.10 3.69 0.68
N ALA A 193 -36.89 3.84 1.75
CA ALA A 193 -37.16 2.77 2.70
C ALA A 193 -37.75 1.53 2.03
N LYS A 194 -38.74 1.72 1.15
CA LYS A 194 -39.33 0.61 0.38
C LYS A 194 -38.28 -0.12 -0.46
N GLN A 195 -37.44 0.61 -1.19
CA GLN A 195 -36.39 0.00 -2.01
C GLN A 195 -35.30 -0.67 -1.19
N PHE A 196 -34.99 -0.16 0.00
CA PHE A 196 -34.09 -0.82 0.94
C PHE A 196 -34.66 -2.14 1.43
N PHE A 197 -35.94 -2.19 1.83
CA PHE A 197 -36.57 -3.45 2.24
C PHE A 197 -36.63 -4.47 1.09
N GLU A 198 -36.96 -4.03 -0.13
CA GLU A 198 -36.89 -4.89 -1.32
C GLU A 198 -35.46 -5.42 -1.58
N TYR A 199 -34.45 -4.58 -1.37
CA TYR A 199 -33.04 -5.00 -1.47
C TYR A 199 -32.66 -5.99 -0.36
N ALA A 200 -33.05 -5.72 0.89
CA ALA A 200 -32.74 -6.54 2.05
C ALA A 200 -33.38 -7.93 1.92
N GLU A 201 -34.66 -8.02 1.51
CA GLU A 201 -35.34 -9.30 1.24
C GLU A 201 -34.61 -10.15 0.19
N GLN A 202 -33.95 -9.52 -0.79
CA GLN A 202 -33.24 -10.21 -1.86
C GLN A 202 -31.81 -10.60 -1.52
N ASN A 203 -31.16 -9.91 -0.57
CA ASN A 203 -29.72 -10.04 -0.32
C ASN A 203 -29.39 -10.56 1.09
N PHE A 204 -30.28 -10.40 2.07
CA PHE A 204 -30.04 -10.83 3.44
C PHE A 204 -30.66 -12.20 3.65
N ASN A 205 -29.80 -13.22 3.73
CA ASN A 205 -30.19 -14.56 4.14
C ASN A 205 -29.44 -14.94 5.42
N PRO A 206 -30.10 -14.85 6.60
CA PRO A 206 -29.46 -15.14 7.88
C PRO A 206 -29.02 -16.60 8.03
N ASN A 207 -29.46 -17.51 7.15
CA ASN A 207 -29.04 -18.91 7.15
C ASN A 207 -27.78 -19.16 6.30
N GLU A 208 -27.37 -18.19 5.47
CA GLU A 208 -26.20 -18.31 4.59
C GLU A 208 -25.02 -17.47 5.10
N LYS A 209 -25.25 -16.19 5.36
CA LYS A 209 -24.22 -15.24 5.78
C LYS A 209 -24.74 -14.31 6.87
N GLN A 210 -23.86 -13.94 7.79
CA GLN A 210 -24.17 -12.89 8.76
C GLN A 210 -24.40 -11.57 8.02
N SER A 211 -25.47 -10.87 8.37
CA SER A 211 -25.80 -9.56 7.80
C SER A 211 -25.34 -8.44 8.73
N ILE A 212 -24.66 -7.42 8.20
CA ILE A 212 -24.24 -6.24 8.97
C ILE A 212 -24.77 -4.98 8.29
N LEU A 213 -25.42 -4.13 9.07
CA LEU A 213 -25.80 -2.78 8.70
C LEU A 213 -24.88 -1.80 9.42
N PHE A 214 -24.10 -1.03 8.67
CA PHE A 214 -23.33 0.08 9.21
C PHE A 214 -24.11 1.38 9.02
N SER A 215 -24.40 2.08 10.11
CA SER A 215 -24.80 3.49 10.07
C SER A 215 -23.55 4.36 10.05
N GLY A 216 -23.46 5.27 9.08
CA GLY A 216 -22.27 6.07 8.80
C GLY A 216 -21.66 5.76 7.43
N THR A 217 -20.49 6.33 7.19
CA THR A 217 -19.78 6.26 5.91
C THR A 217 -18.61 5.28 5.95
N GLU A 218 -18.03 5.01 4.78
CA GLU A 218 -16.75 4.28 4.70
C GLU A 218 -15.59 5.00 5.39
N HIS A 219 -15.66 6.34 5.52
CA HIS A 219 -14.67 7.10 6.29
C HIS A 219 -14.72 6.75 7.78
N ASP A 220 -15.92 6.52 8.30
CA ASP A 220 -16.14 6.15 9.70
C ASP A 220 -15.64 4.73 9.99
N ILE A 221 -15.78 3.82 9.01
CA ILE A 221 -15.17 2.48 9.06
C ILE A 221 -13.65 2.58 9.06
N LEU A 222 -13.07 3.43 8.20
CA LEU A 222 -11.63 3.67 8.18
C LEU A 222 -11.13 4.25 9.52
N ALA A 223 -11.84 5.23 10.10
CA ALA A 223 -11.51 5.75 11.43
C ALA A 223 -11.53 4.65 12.50
N SER A 224 -12.57 3.81 12.52
CA SER A 224 -12.67 2.70 13.46
C SER A 224 -11.49 1.72 13.32
N TYR A 225 -11.09 1.41 12.08
CA TYR A 225 -9.91 0.59 11.79
C TYR A 225 -8.61 1.23 12.30
N LEU A 226 -8.40 2.51 12.02
CA LEU A 226 -7.18 3.24 12.40
C LEU A 226 -7.05 3.42 13.91
N MET A 227 -8.17 3.65 14.60
CA MET A 227 -8.22 3.80 16.06
C MET A 227 -8.04 2.48 16.82
N ASN A 228 -8.24 1.35 16.15
CA ASN A 228 -8.16 0.03 16.73
C ASN A 228 -6.93 -0.72 16.19
N GLU A 229 -5.77 -0.06 16.23
CA GLU A 229 -4.46 -0.63 15.87
C GLU A 229 -4.47 -1.32 14.50
N ARG A 230 -5.11 -0.68 13.50
CA ARG A 230 -5.21 -1.21 12.12
C ARG A 230 -5.88 -2.59 12.10
N SER A 231 -6.91 -2.74 12.91
CA SER A 231 -7.77 -3.92 12.97
C SER A 231 -9.22 -3.50 13.15
N PHE A 232 -10.16 -4.31 12.67
CA PHE A 232 -11.58 -4.06 12.92
C PHE A 232 -11.97 -4.47 14.35
N PRO A 233 -12.86 -3.71 15.03
CA PRO A 233 -13.28 -4.02 16.39
C PRO A 233 -13.78 -5.46 16.58
N GLU A 234 -13.44 -6.07 17.72
CA GLU A 234 -13.76 -7.48 18.03
C GLU A 234 -15.26 -7.79 17.93
N TYR A 235 -16.13 -6.84 18.29
CA TYR A 235 -17.58 -7.06 18.24
C TYR A 235 -18.09 -7.32 16.81
N ILE A 236 -17.43 -6.77 15.77
CA ILE A 236 -17.78 -7.02 14.35
C ILE A 236 -17.39 -8.45 13.94
N GLN A 237 -16.42 -9.05 14.63
CA GLN A 237 -15.94 -10.40 14.38
C GLN A 237 -16.85 -11.47 14.98
N SER A 238 -17.72 -11.11 15.94
CA SER A 238 -18.63 -12.04 16.60
C SER A 238 -19.52 -12.79 15.62
N LYS A 239 -19.63 -14.11 15.81
CA LYS A 239 -20.55 -15.00 15.07
C LYS A 239 -21.76 -15.41 15.90
N GLU A 240 -21.98 -14.78 17.05
CA GLU A 240 -23.08 -15.09 17.97
C GLU A 240 -24.46 -14.77 17.37
N TYR A 241 -24.53 -13.72 16.56
CA TYR A 241 -25.76 -13.22 15.98
C TYR A 241 -25.74 -13.31 14.45
N ASN A 242 -26.87 -13.66 13.82
CA ASN A 242 -26.96 -13.72 12.35
C ASN A 242 -27.13 -12.33 11.70
N GLY A 243 -27.39 -11.30 12.51
CA GLY A 243 -27.56 -9.92 12.08
C GLY A 243 -26.95 -8.94 13.09
N MET A 244 -26.39 -7.84 12.61
CA MET A 244 -25.79 -6.79 13.44
C MET A 244 -26.10 -5.41 12.86
N PHE A 245 -26.44 -4.45 13.72
CA PHE A 245 -26.48 -3.03 13.39
C PHE A 245 -25.37 -2.33 14.15
N VAL A 246 -24.48 -1.64 13.45
CA VAL A 246 -23.32 -0.95 14.03
C VAL A 246 -23.37 0.51 13.65
N GLN A 247 -23.44 1.37 14.65
CA GLN A 247 -23.43 2.82 14.47
C GLN A 247 -21.99 3.33 14.54
N LEU A 248 -21.54 3.95 13.46
CA LEU A 248 -20.18 4.50 13.31
C LEU A 248 -20.19 5.99 12.98
N ASP A 249 -21.35 6.60 12.76
CA ASP A 249 -21.48 8.02 12.44
C ASP A 249 -20.60 8.89 13.33
N VAL A 250 -20.00 9.92 12.73
CA VAL A 250 -19.10 10.90 13.38
C VAL A 250 -17.70 10.36 13.70
N ASN A 251 -17.43 9.06 13.65
CA ASN A 251 -16.10 8.50 13.95
C ASN A 251 -14.96 9.14 13.13
N TRP A 252 -15.18 9.42 11.85
CA TRP A 252 -14.19 10.10 11.01
C TRP A 252 -13.94 11.54 11.45
N THR A 253 -15.01 12.25 11.84
CA THR A 253 -14.91 13.61 12.38
C THR A 253 -14.11 13.60 13.69
N ASP A 254 -14.45 12.70 14.61
CA ASP A 254 -13.76 12.53 15.88
C ASP A 254 -12.29 12.15 15.69
N TYR A 255 -12.01 11.23 14.76
CA TYR A 255 -10.64 10.86 14.40
C TYR A 255 -9.80 12.07 13.99
N ASN A 256 -10.32 12.91 13.10
CA ASN A 256 -9.60 14.10 12.64
C ASN A 256 -9.40 15.18 13.70
N GLN A 257 -10.26 15.23 14.73
CA GLN A 257 -10.16 16.24 15.78
C GLN A 257 -9.08 15.91 16.83
N ARG A 258 -8.72 14.62 16.99
CA ARG A 258 -7.74 14.20 18.01
C ARG A 258 -6.37 14.83 17.81
N ASN A 259 -5.75 15.26 18.91
CA ASN A 259 -4.43 15.87 18.88
C ASN A 259 -3.36 14.88 18.44
N GLN A 260 -3.45 13.61 18.88
CA GLN A 260 -2.53 12.55 18.49
C GLN A 260 -2.53 12.30 16.97
N VAL A 261 -3.69 12.38 16.31
CA VAL A 261 -3.82 12.20 14.85
C VAL A 261 -3.17 13.36 14.09
N LYS A 262 -3.34 14.59 14.57
CA LYS A 262 -2.67 15.77 14.00
C LYS A 262 -1.16 15.67 14.16
N ALA A 263 -0.69 15.31 15.36
CA ALA A 263 0.73 15.12 15.65
C ALA A 263 1.34 13.99 14.79
N LYS A 264 0.65 12.85 14.64
CA LYS A 264 1.05 11.77 13.73
C LYS A 264 1.28 12.29 12.32
N ARG A 265 0.29 12.98 11.73
CA ARG A 265 0.38 13.51 10.35
C ARG A 265 1.53 14.50 10.19
N ASP A 266 1.82 15.31 11.21
CA ASP A 266 2.96 16.23 11.18
C ASP A 266 4.30 15.49 11.24
N LEU A 267 4.43 14.48 12.10
CA LEU A 267 5.66 13.67 12.19
C LEU A 267 5.86 12.81 10.93
N ASP A 268 4.79 12.31 10.33
CA ASP A 268 4.83 11.52 9.10
C ASP A 268 5.43 12.30 7.91
N LYS A 269 5.47 13.65 7.96
CA LYS A 269 6.13 14.46 6.92
C LYS A 269 7.59 14.08 6.68
N ASN A 270 8.30 13.61 7.70
CA ASN A 270 9.69 13.18 7.56
C ASN A 270 9.82 11.91 6.71
N SER A 271 8.79 11.07 6.63
CA SER A 271 8.84 9.81 5.90
C SER A 271 8.93 10.00 4.38
N TYR A 272 8.42 11.12 3.85
CA TYR A 272 8.49 11.44 2.42
C TYR A 272 9.92 11.68 1.93
N PHE A 273 10.89 11.86 2.84
CA PHE A 273 12.31 11.83 2.48
C PHE A 273 12.67 10.55 1.73
N LEU A 274 12.21 9.40 2.23
CA LEU A 274 12.51 8.10 1.63
C LEU A 274 11.80 7.92 0.28
N ASP A 275 10.58 8.45 0.15
CA ASP A 275 9.81 8.43 -1.10
C ASP A 275 10.55 9.22 -2.20
N GLU A 276 10.99 10.44 -1.86
CA GLU A 276 11.77 11.28 -2.78
C GLU A 276 13.15 10.67 -3.08
N LEU A 277 13.78 10.01 -2.11
CA LEU A 277 15.04 9.31 -2.32
C LEU A 277 14.88 8.18 -3.34
N VAL A 278 13.86 7.34 -3.20
CA VAL A 278 13.57 6.26 -4.17
C VAL A 278 13.28 6.83 -5.55
N LYS A 279 12.45 7.87 -5.62
CA LYS A 279 12.08 8.51 -6.88
C LYS A 279 13.29 9.08 -7.63
N ARG A 280 14.20 9.74 -6.92
CA ARG A 280 15.34 10.47 -7.52
C ARG A 280 16.56 9.60 -7.75
N GLU A 281 16.88 8.72 -6.82
CA GLU A 281 18.15 7.96 -6.80
C GLU A 281 18.00 6.52 -7.30
N VAL A 282 16.80 5.94 -7.20
CA VAL A 282 16.57 4.53 -7.56
C VAL A 282 15.80 4.41 -8.87
N LEU A 283 14.61 5.00 -8.94
CA LEU A 283 13.72 4.85 -10.09
C LEU A 283 14.12 5.71 -11.31
N ASN A 284 15.15 6.55 -11.21
CA ASN A 284 15.72 7.26 -12.36
C ASN A 284 16.34 6.31 -13.40
N ASN A 285 16.73 5.11 -12.97
CA ASN A 285 17.33 4.06 -13.77
C ASN A 285 16.34 2.89 -13.85
N HIS A 286 15.56 2.81 -14.93
CA HIS A 286 14.50 1.81 -15.11
C HIS A 286 15.00 0.38 -15.40
N ASN A 287 15.93 -0.13 -14.60
CA ASN A 287 16.42 -1.51 -14.66
C ASN A 287 15.81 -2.37 -13.54
N GLU A 288 15.83 -3.68 -13.73
CA GLU A 288 15.24 -4.68 -12.83
C GLU A 288 15.73 -4.51 -11.38
N LYS A 289 17.04 -4.41 -11.15
CA LYS A 289 17.63 -4.24 -9.80
C LYS A 289 17.13 -2.98 -9.10
N SER A 290 16.92 -1.90 -9.85
CA SER A 290 16.43 -0.64 -9.29
C SER A 290 14.96 -0.75 -8.92
N VAL A 291 14.15 -1.45 -9.72
CA VAL A 291 12.75 -1.76 -9.37
C VAL A 291 12.68 -2.65 -8.13
N GLU A 292 13.56 -3.64 -8.00
CA GLU A 292 13.63 -4.48 -6.80
C GLU A 292 13.99 -3.69 -5.54
N LEU A 293 15.01 -2.82 -5.62
CA LEU A 293 15.39 -1.94 -4.51
C LEU A 293 14.28 -0.95 -4.14
N ALA A 294 13.65 -0.32 -5.13
CA ALA A 294 12.52 0.58 -4.91
C ALA A 294 11.35 -0.16 -4.24
N THR A 295 11.04 -1.37 -4.71
CA THR A 295 10.00 -2.21 -4.11
C THR A 295 10.35 -2.56 -2.66
N ALA A 296 11.59 -2.98 -2.38
CA ALA A 296 12.03 -3.32 -1.03
C ALA A 296 11.90 -2.14 -0.05
N ILE A 297 12.28 -0.93 -0.48
CA ILE A 297 12.16 0.28 0.34
C ILE A 297 10.70 0.70 0.52
N LEU A 298 9.89 0.63 -0.54
CA LEU A 298 8.50 1.07 -0.49
C LEU A 298 7.56 0.01 0.09
N SER A 299 8.05 -1.19 0.40
CA SER A 299 7.33 -2.19 1.19
C SER A 299 7.21 -1.80 2.68
N PHE A 300 7.93 -0.79 3.14
CA PHE A 300 7.67 -0.20 4.45
C PHE A 300 6.40 0.66 4.44
N ASN A 301 5.57 0.52 5.48
CA ASN A 301 4.41 1.39 5.72
C ASN A 301 4.82 2.81 6.12
N ARG A 302 3.88 3.76 6.17
CA ARG A 302 4.16 5.17 6.45
C ARG A 302 4.92 5.38 7.77
N PHE A 303 4.53 4.66 8.82
CA PHE A 303 5.16 4.73 10.14
C PHE A 303 6.61 4.22 10.11
N ASN A 304 6.88 3.06 9.51
CA ASN A 304 8.23 2.52 9.39
C ASN A 304 9.11 3.46 8.55
N ARG A 305 8.59 4.02 7.45
CA ARG A 305 9.33 5.03 6.65
C ARG A 305 9.68 6.26 7.47
N ARG A 306 8.80 6.71 8.38
CA ARG A 306 9.08 7.81 9.32
C ARG A 306 10.24 7.46 10.25
N VAL A 307 10.17 6.29 10.89
CA VAL A 307 11.23 5.82 11.81
C VAL A 307 12.57 5.71 11.09
N ILE A 308 12.59 5.11 9.90
CA ILE A 308 13.80 4.97 9.06
C ILE A 308 14.36 6.34 8.70
N SER A 309 13.52 7.26 8.26
CA SER A 309 13.94 8.62 7.84
C SER A 309 14.49 9.42 9.01
N ASN A 310 13.83 9.40 10.17
CA ASN A 310 14.33 10.05 11.39
C ASN A 310 15.71 9.51 11.79
N ASN A 311 15.87 8.18 11.78
CA ASN A 311 17.14 7.54 12.12
C ASN A 311 18.24 7.85 11.10
N PHE A 312 17.90 7.94 9.81
CA PHE A 312 18.84 8.32 8.76
C PHE A 312 19.31 9.77 8.91
N LEU A 313 18.38 10.71 9.13
CA LEU A 313 18.71 12.12 9.28
C LEU A 313 19.55 12.38 10.53
N GLN A 314 19.21 11.74 11.65
CA GLN A 314 20.02 11.80 12.87
C GLN A 314 21.43 11.21 12.65
N PHE A 315 21.53 10.09 11.92
CA PHE A 315 22.81 9.50 11.54
C PHE A 315 23.63 10.47 10.68
N TYR A 316 23.01 11.06 9.66
CA TYR A 316 23.64 12.02 8.79
C TYR A 316 24.16 13.25 9.56
N ASP A 317 23.34 13.83 10.43
CA ASP A 317 23.72 15.01 11.21
C ASP A 317 24.94 14.79 12.11
N ALA A 318 25.13 13.56 12.60
CA ALA A 318 26.28 13.20 13.43
C ALA A 318 27.61 13.14 12.64
N TYR A 319 27.56 12.92 11.32
CA TYR A 319 28.75 12.64 10.51
C TYR A 319 28.94 13.56 9.30
N LYS A 320 27.98 14.43 8.97
CA LYS A 320 27.99 15.28 7.76
C LYS A 320 29.23 16.17 7.59
N ASP A 321 29.93 16.48 8.68
CA ASP A 321 31.13 17.32 8.69
C ASP A 321 32.45 16.52 8.67
N ALA A 322 32.36 15.18 8.65
CA ALA A 322 33.55 14.32 8.58
C ALA A 322 34.29 14.49 7.24
N LYS A 323 35.60 14.25 7.28
CA LYS A 323 36.56 14.44 6.19
C LYS A 323 37.57 13.28 6.13
N GLY A 324 38.33 13.23 5.05
CA GLY A 324 39.33 12.21 4.74
C GLY A 324 38.72 10.85 4.44
N ASP A 325 39.46 9.80 4.78
CA ASP A 325 39.07 8.40 4.57
C ASP A 325 38.18 7.88 5.71
N PHE A 326 37.13 8.64 6.04
CA PHE A 326 36.19 8.32 7.11
C PHE A 326 34.98 7.54 6.60
N LEU A 327 34.59 6.46 7.29
CA LEU A 327 33.37 5.71 6.99
C LEU A 327 32.55 5.45 8.25
N ALA A 328 31.50 6.24 8.45
CA ALA A 328 30.50 5.98 9.48
C ALA A 328 29.47 4.97 8.96
N ARG A 329 28.98 4.12 9.86
CA ARG A 329 27.99 3.08 9.57
C ARG A 329 27.01 2.96 10.74
N ARG A 330 25.76 2.64 10.45
CA ARG A 330 24.71 2.32 11.42
C ARG A 330 23.85 1.21 10.86
N TYR A 331 23.42 0.28 11.72
CA TYR A 331 22.52 -0.81 11.35
C TYR A 331 21.28 -0.78 12.22
N ALA A 332 20.14 -1.07 11.60
CA ALA A 332 18.87 -1.32 12.27
C ALA A 332 18.14 -2.46 11.55
N ASP A 333 17.30 -3.19 12.26
CA ASP A 333 16.48 -4.28 11.71
C ASP A 333 15.00 -3.94 11.89
N PHE A 334 14.24 -4.00 10.80
CA PHE A 334 12.81 -3.75 10.75
C PHE A 334 12.14 -5.03 10.27
N ASP A 335 11.65 -5.84 11.22
CA ASP A 335 10.94 -7.10 10.97
C ASP A 335 11.65 -8.03 9.97
N GLY A 336 12.96 -8.22 10.15
CA GLY A 336 13.78 -9.08 9.30
C GLY A 336 14.30 -8.40 8.01
N VAL A 337 14.06 -7.10 7.83
CA VAL A 337 14.73 -6.26 6.84
C VAL A 337 15.78 -5.39 7.53
N GLY A 338 17.04 -5.71 7.31
CA GLY A 338 18.17 -4.97 7.83
C GLY A 338 18.45 -3.74 6.98
N ILE A 339 18.65 -2.59 7.60
CA ILE A 339 19.00 -1.35 6.95
C ILE A 339 20.36 -0.90 7.45
N VAL A 340 21.30 -0.75 6.53
CA VAL A 340 22.63 -0.23 6.79
C VAL A 340 22.71 1.18 6.24
N PHE A 341 22.86 2.15 7.13
CA PHE A 341 23.25 3.50 6.74
C PHE A 341 24.77 3.61 6.71
N ALA A 342 25.28 4.32 5.71
CA ALA A 342 26.70 4.67 5.66
C ALA A 342 26.91 6.12 5.26
N PHE A 343 27.96 6.73 5.80
CA PHE A 343 28.39 8.07 5.42
C PHE A 343 29.87 8.04 5.10
N TYR A 344 30.23 8.65 3.98
CA TYR A 344 31.62 8.83 3.56
C TYR A 344 31.85 10.24 2.99
N PRO A 345 33.00 10.88 3.25
CA PRO A 345 33.33 12.16 2.67
C PRO A 345 33.47 12.10 1.15
N MET A 346 33.11 13.17 0.45
CA MET A 346 33.18 13.23 -1.02
C MET A 346 34.61 13.08 -1.57
N GLU A 347 35.63 13.40 -0.76
CA GLU A 347 37.05 13.29 -1.09
C GLU A 347 37.59 11.85 -1.04
N MET A 348 36.83 10.91 -0.48
CA MET A 348 37.25 9.51 -0.37
C MET A 348 37.29 8.82 -1.75
N PRO A 349 38.36 8.07 -2.08
CA PRO A 349 38.46 7.37 -3.37
C PRO A 349 37.31 6.38 -3.59
N GLN A 350 36.66 6.46 -4.76
CA GLN A 350 35.45 5.69 -5.06
C GLN A 350 35.65 4.17 -5.01
N GLU A 351 36.82 3.67 -5.41
CA GLU A 351 37.17 2.25 -5.30
C GLU A 351 37.24 1.78 -3.84
N MET A 352 37.82 2.61 -2.97
CA MET A 352 37.86 2.35 -1.53
C MET A 352 36.45 2.36 -0.94
N VAL A 353 35.62 3.34 -1.29
CA VAL A 353 34.22 3.42 -0.85
C VAL A 353 33.45 2.15 -1.26
N ASN A 354 33.50 1.76 -2.53
CA ASN A 354 32.78 0.58 -3.02
C ASN A 354 33.20 -0.70 -2.28
N THR A 355 34.51 -0.85 -2.01
CA THR A 355 35.07 -1.99 -1.29
C THR A 355 34.54 -2.01 0.15
N LEU A 356 34.64 -0.89 0.86
CA LEU A 356 34.22 -0.81 2.26
C LEU A 356 32.72 -0.90 2.44
N LEU A 357 31.91 -0.40 1.50
CA LEU A 357 30.45 -0.56 1.53
C LEU A 357 30.05 -2.04 1.37
N GLY A 358 30.75 -2.78 0.50
CA GLY A 358 30.57 -4.23 0.37
C GLY A 358 30.89 -4.96 1.67
N ILE A 359 32.07 -4.69 2.26
CA ILE A 359 32.47 -5.27 3.55
C ILE A 359 31.49 -4.87 4.65
N ALA A 360 30.98 -3.63 4.65
CA ALA A 360 30.01 -3.17 5.64
C ALA A 360 28.74 -4.02 5.60
N LEU A 361 28.16 -4.21 4.42
CA LEU A 361 26.95 -5.01 4.24
C LEU A 361 27.16 -6.45 4.71
N ASP A 362 28.21 -7.11 4.22
CA ASP A 362 28.54 -8.50 4.59
C ASP A 362 28.83 -8.65 6.09
N SER A 363 29.55 -7.69 6.66
CA SER A 363 29.92 -7.72 8.07
C SER A 363 28.70 -7.58 8.99
N PHE A 364 27.69 -6.79 8.62
CA PHE A 364 26.44 -6.71 9.39
C PHE A 364 25.62 -8.00 9.27
N CYS A 365 25.64 -8.71 8.13
CA CYS A 365 25.04 -10.05 8.04
C CYS A 365 25.66 -11.01 9.05
N VAL A 366 27.00 -11.09 9.08
CA VAL A 366 27.73 -11.98 9.99
C VAL A 366 27.55 -11.55 11.46
N TYR A 367 27.67 -10.25 11.74
CA TYR A 367 27.61 -9.71 13.11
C TYR A 367 26.20 -9.87 13.73
N SER A 368 25.15 -9.63 12.94
CA SER A 368 23.76 -9.85 13.38
C SER A 368 23.36 -11.33 13.39
N ASN A 369 24.29 -12.24 13.09
CA ASN A 369 24.03 -13.68 12.95
C ASN A 369 22.88 -13.97 11.97
N TYR A 370 22.90 -13.29 10.82
CA TYR A 370 21.94 -13.45 9.73
C TYR A 370 20.48 -13.22 10.18
N LYS A 371 20.26 -12.30 11.13
CA LYS A 371 18.93 -11.96 11.65
C LYS A 371 17.99 -11.51 10.53
N SER A 372 18.49 -10.67 9.63
CA SER A 372 17.73 -10.10 8.52
C SER A 372 17.84 -10.97 7.27
N LYS A 373 16.70 -11.25 6.62
CA LYS A 373 16.65 -12.01 5.36
C LYS A 373 16.88 -11.12 4.13
N THR A 374 16.70 -9.82 4.29
CA THR A 374 16.96 -8.80 3.28
C THR A 374 17.79 -7.70 3.91
N MET A 375 18.78 -7.18 3.18
CA MET A 375 19.61 -6.06 3.61
C MET A 375 19.53 -4.93 2.58
N ILE A 376 19.24 -3.72 3.05
CA ILE A 376 19.21 -2.49 2.27
C ILE A 376 20.37 -1.61 2.73
N LEU A 377 21.20 -1.18 1.78
CA LEU A 377 22.25 -0.20 2.02
C LEU A 377 21.77 1.18 1.54
N ILE A 378 21.90 2.20 2.37
CA ILE A 378 21.71 3.61 2.01
C ILE A 378 22.95 4.39 2.46
N ALA A 379 23.84 4.69 1.51
CA ALA A 379 25.05 5.44 1.76
C ALA A 379 24.99 6.84 1.14
N THR A 380 25.52 7.85 1.82
CA THR A 380 25.55 9.23 1.32
C THR A 380 26.83 9.98 1.68
N THR A 381 26.99 11.18 1.11
CA THR A 381 28.13 12.09 1.29
C THR A 381 27.74 13.44 1.87
N ASN A 382 28.73 14.30 2.12
CA ASN A 382 28.49 15.67 2.56
C ASN A 382 27.47 16.38 1.64
N GLU A 383 26.55 17.12 2.25
CA GLU A 383 25.48 17.87 1.54
C GLU A 383 24.61 16.99 0.60
N PHE A 384 24.56 15.67 0.81
CA PHE A 384 23.82 14.73 -0.03
C PHE A 384 24.24 14.78 -1.52
N LYS A 385 25.51 15.07 -1.81
CA LYS A 385 26.01 15.20 -3.20
C LYS A 385 25.97 13.89 -3.98
N GLN A 386 25.99 12.76 -3.29
CA GLN A 386 25.92 11.44 -3.90
C GLN A 386 25.22 10.47 -2.96
N PHE A 387 24.41 9.58 -3.54
CA PHE A 387 23.93 8.38 -2.87
C PHE A 387 24.53 7.12 -3.53
N LYS A 388 24.78 6.10 -2.71
CA LYS A 388 25.02 4.73 -3.17
C LYS A 388 24.06 3.83 -2.41
N MET A 389 23.23 3.09 -3.13
CA MET A 389 22.22 2.23 -2.55
C MET A 389 22.38 0.81 -3.05
N GLY A 390 22.00 -0.15 -2.21
CA GLY A 390 22.17 -1.56 -2.51
C GLY A 390 21.10 -2.43 -1.87
N LEU A 391 20.83 -3.57 -2.49
CA LEU A 391 19.89 -4.58 -2.00
C LEU A 391 20.58 -5.94 -2.02
N MET A 392 20.49 -6.67 -0.91
CA MET A 392 20.81 -8.09 -0.82
C MET A 392 19.56 -8.81 -0.33
N LYS A 393 19.03 -9.74 -1.13
CA LYS A 393 17.85 -10.56 -0.79
C LYS A 393 18.28 -11.98 -0.45
N ASP A 394 17.36 -12.71 0.19
CA ASP A 394 17.51 -14.14 0.48
C ASP A 394 18.81 -14.44 1.22
N VAL A 395 19.14 -13.57 2.19
CA VAL A 395 20.37 -13.64 2.97
C VAL A 395 20.41 -14.97 3.73
N VAL A 396 21.46 -15.74 3.48
CA VAL A 396 21.78 -17.02 4.13
C VAL A 396 23.23 -16.98 4.64
N PRO A 397 23.59 -17.86 5.60
CA PRO A 397 24.96 -17.97 6.06
C PRO A 397 25.97 -18.13 4.91
N PHE A 398 27.03 -17.33 4.94
CA PHE A 398 28.08 -17.39 3.94
C PHE A 398 28.87 -18.70 4.09
N PRO A 399 29.55 -19.18 3.03
CA PRO A 399 30.53 -20.25 3.18
C PRO A 399 31.55 -19.91 4.28
N LYS A 400 31.98 -20.92 5.06
CA LYS A 400 32.87 -20.72 6.22
C LYS A 400 34.13 -19.90 5.90
N GLU A 401 34.75 -20.15 4.75
CA GLU A 401 35.93 -19.43 4.30
C GLU A 401 35.65 -17.94 4.06
N GLN A 402 34.48 -17.61 3.51
CA GLN A 402 34.05 -16.23 3.32
C GLN A 402 33.75 -15.56 4.67
N GLU A 403 33.07 -16.24 5.60
CA GLU A 403 32.88 -15.71 6.95
C GLU A 403 34.21 -15.43 7.66
N GLU A 404 35.18 -16.35 7.56
CA GLU A 404 36.51 -16.15 8.13
C GLU A 404 37.22 -14.93 7.52
N GLN A 405 37.08 -14.72 6.21
CA GLN A 405 37.63 -13.54 5.55
C GLN A 405 36.95 -12.25 6.03
N ILE A 406 35.62 -12.23 6.10
CA ILE A 406 34.86 -11.08 6.61
C ILE A 406 35.29 -10.75 8.05
N ARG A 407 35.50 -11.76 8.91
CA ARG A 407 35.97 -11.56 10.29
C ARG A 407 37.38 -10.95 10.34
N LYS A 408 38.29 -11.38 9.45
CA LYS A 408 39.64 -10.79 9.34
C LYS A 408 39.58 -9.34 8.88
N ASP A 409 38.73 -9.04 7.88
CA ASP A 409 38.56 -7.67 7.38
C ASP A 409 38.00 -6.74 8.46
N VAL A 410 36.98 -7.21 9.20
CA VAL A 410 36.42 -6.52 10.37
C VAL A 410 37.48 -6.26 11.44
N GLU A 411 38.33 -7.24 11.74
CA GLU A 411 39.40 -7.10 12.73
C GLU A 411 40.44 -6.05 12.30
N LEU A 412 40.88 -6.10 11.03
CA LEU A 412 41.82 -5.18 10.43
C LEU A 412 41.30 -3.75 10.44
N LEU A 413 40.02 -3.57 10.11
CA LEU A 413 39.35 -2.27 10.08
C LEU A 413 38.96 -1.77 11.48
N GLY A 414 39.10 -2.61 12.51
CA GLY A 414 38.72 -2.28 13.88
C GLY A 414 37.21 -2.12 14.08
N TRP A 415 36.40 -2.71 13.21
CA TRP A 415 34.94 -2.59 13.24
C TRP A 415 34.34 -3.41 14.40
N PHE A 416 33.18 -2.96 14.89
CA PHE A 416 32.46 -3.54 16.05
C PHE A 416 33.20 -3.55 17.41
N LYS A 417 34.45 -3.08 17.49
CA LYS A 417 35.22 -3.04 18.75
C LYS A 417 34.66 -2.03 19.78
N ASN A 418 34.17 -0.88 19.30
CA ASN A 418 33.59 0.20 20.12
C ASN A 418 32.22 0.63 19.57
N HIS A 419 31.38 -0.33 19.19
CA HIS A 419 30.04 -0.01 18.71
C HIS A 419 29.17 0.54 19.85
N GLN A 420 28.22 1.38 19.49
CA GLN A 420 27.24 1.93 20.41
C GLN A 420 25.87 1.37 20.02
N GLU A 421 25.12 0.91 21.01
CA GLU A 421 23.72 0.55 20.86
C GLU A 421 22.87 1.61 21.54
N PHE A 422 21.79 2.02 20.89
CA PHE A 422 20.79 2.91 21.45
C PHE A 422 19.41 2.37 21.12
N ASN A 423 18.52 2.43 22.11
CA ASN A 423 17.13 2.02 21.95
C ASN A 423 16.30 3.25 21.56
N VAL A 424 15.56 3.12 20.47
CA VAL A 424 14.61 4.14 20.02
C VAL A 424 13.20 3.59 20.22
N THR A 425 12.35 4.37 20.88
CA THR A 425 10.92 4.07 21.01
C THR A 425 10.14 5.15 20.29
N GLU A 426 9.34 4.74 19.32
CA GLU A 426 8.51 5.59 18.49
C GLU A 426 7.08 5.04 18.54
N LYS A 427 6.08 5.93 18.60
CA LYS A 427 4.66 5.55 18.58
C LYS A 427 4.01 6.10 17.32
N GLU A 428 3.25 5.29 16.58
CA GLU A 428 2.54 5.75 15.39
C GLU A 428 1.68 6.99 15.72
N TYR A 429 0.92 6.89 16.81
CA TYR A 429 0.18 7.99 17.45
C TYR A 429 0.93 8.42 18.73
N PRO A 430 1.55 9.61 18.75
CA PRO A 430 2.21 10.14 19.94
C PRO A 430 1.24 10.33 21.11
N ASP A 431 1.74 10.25 22.35
CA ASP A 431 0.95 10.57 23.53
C ASP A 431 0.55 12.06 23.53
N GLU A 432 -0.59 12.39 24.15
CA GLU A 432 -0.97 13.81 24.32
C GLU A 432 -0.06 14.46 25.37
N GLU A 433 0.49 15.64 25.05
CA GLU A 433 1.25 16.46 26.00
C GLU A 433 0.38 17.08 27.09
#